data_AF-A0AAV9M9F8-F1
#
_entry.id   AF-A0AAV9M9F8-F1
#
_cell.length_a   1.000
_cell.length_b   1.000
_cell.length_c   1.000
_cell.angle_alpha   90.00
_cell.angle_beta   90.00
_cell.angle_gamma   90.00
#
_symmetry.space_group_name_H-M   'P 1'
#
loop_
_entity.id
_entity.type
_entity.pdbx_description
1 polymer ?
#
loop_
_entity_poly.entity_id
_entity_poly.type
_entity_poly.pdbx_seq_one_letter_code
_entity_poly.pdbx_strand_id
1 'polypeptide(L)'
;MIPPLLRTLATGSIVLLGGAISISALTTSVLRRKALINKEKFGKLCLSCRGKGFYKCKLCKANGTIKWSPLYDPVFVNPCVCPTCEGNKIQRCLNCLGDGRV
;
A
#
# COMPACT_ATOMS: atom_id res chain seq x y z
N MET A 1 10.46 -29.35 36.59
CA MET A 1 11.52 -29.66 35.60
C MET A 1 10.87 -30.02 34.28
N ILE A 2 11.24 -29.35 33.19
CA ILE A 2 10.73 -29.69 31.85
C ILE A 2 11.47 -30.95 31.38
N PRO A 3 10.77 -32.01 30.92
CA PRO A 3 11.43 -33.23 30.50
C PRO A 3 12.33 -32.95 29.28
N PRO A 4 13.53 -33.55 29.21
CA PRO A 4 14.53 -33.26 28.18
C PRO A 4 13.99 -33.50 26.76
N LEU A 5 13.11 -34.48 26.61
CA LEU A 5 12.43 -34.81 25.35
C LEU A 5 11.48 -33.69 24.86
N LEU A 6 10.77 -33.02 25.77
CA LEU A 6 9.88 -31.92 25.42
C LEU A 6 10.68 -30.68 24.99
N ARG A 7 11.85 -30.47 25.61
CA ARG A 7 12.76 -29.38 25.26
C ARG A 7 13.37 -29.56 23.87
N THR A 8 13.79 -30.77 23.49
CA THR A 8 14.34 -31.05 22.16
C THR A 8 13.28 -30.93 21.06
N LEU A 9 12.06 -31.42 21.31
CA LEU A 9 10.92 -31.27 20.41
C LEU A 9 10.54 -29.79 20.18
N ALA A 10 10.52 -29.00 21.25
CA ALA A 10 10.26 -27.56 21.18
C ALA A 10 11.35 -26.82 20.38
N THR A 11 12.63 -27.10 20.62
CA THR A 11 13.72 -26.48 19.86
C THR A 11 13.71 -26.88 18.39
N GLY A 12 13.44 -28.16 18.08
CA GLY A 12 13.34 -28.63 16.70
C GLY A 12 12.20 -27.97 15.93
N SER A 13 11.02 -27.88 16.56
CA SER A 13 9.86 -27.22 15.95
C SER A 13 10.09 -25.71 15.72
N ILE A 14 10.73 -25.00 16.66
CA ILE A 14 11.08 -23.58 16.49
C ILE A 14 12.03 -23.37 15.30
N VAL A 15 13.07 -24.20 15.17
CA VAL A 15 14.04 -24.09 14.06
C VAL A 15 13.37 -24.36 12.71
N LEU A 16 12.53 -25.39 12.62
CA LEU A 16 11.82 -25.72 11.39
C LEU A 16 10.84 -24.62 10.97
N LEU A 17 10.03 -24.10 11.92
CA LEU A 17 9.08 -23.03 11.65
C LEU A 17 9.80 -21.71 11.29
N GLY A 18 10.84 -21.34 12.05
CA GLY A 18 11.66 -20.17 11.77
C GLY A 18 12.35 -20.25 10.41
N GLY A 19 12.88 -21.42 10.06
CA GLY A 19 13.46 -21.70 8.74
C GLY A 19 12.44 -21.56 7.61
N ALA A 20 11.24 -22.15 7.76
CA ALA A 20 10.18 -22.05 6.75
C ALA A 20 9.72 -20.60 6.51
N ILE A 21 9.54 -19.81 7.59
CA ILE A 21 9.12 -18.41 7.49
C ILE A 21 10.19 -17.57 6.79
N SER A 22 11.46 -17.74 7.17
CA SER A 22 12.57 -16.97 6.58
C SER A 22 12.76 -17.28 5.09
N ILE A 23 12.71 -18.55 4.69
CA ILE A 23 12.76 -18.96 3.28
C ILE A 23 11.56 -18.40 2.50
N SER A 24 10.36 -18.43 3.07
CA SER A 24 9.14 -17.91 2.43
C SER A 24 9.20 -16.39 2.24
N ALA A 25 9.72 -15.66 3.23
CA ALA A 25 9.90 -14.21 3.16
C ALA A 25 10.93 -13.82 2.07
N LEU A 26 12.07 -14.53 2.04
CA LEU A 26 13.10 -14.34 1.01
C LEU A 26 12.56 -14.60 -0.39
N THR A 27 11.93 -15.74 -0.62
CA THR A 27 11.37 -16.11 -1.94
C THR A 27 10.30 -15.11 -2.40
N THR A 28 9.40 -14.69 -1.50
CA THR A 28 8.37 -13.68 -1.82
C THR A 28 8.99 -12.34 -2.22
N SER A 29 10.05 -11.90 -1.52
CA SER A 29 10.73 -10.64 -1.84
C SER A 29 11.39 -10.66 -3.23
N VAL A 30 12.01 -11.79 -3.60
CA VAL A 30 12.63 -11.99 -4.92
C VAL A 30 11.57 -12.00 -6.02
N LEU A 31 10.47 -12.73 -5.81
CA LEU A 31 9.35 -12.79 -6.77
C LEU A 31 8.72 -11.42 -6.98
N ARG A 32 8.51 -10.63 -5.91
CA ARG A 32 8.01 -9.25 -6.02
C ARG A 32 8.94 -8.36 -6.83
N ARG A 33 10.26 -8.43 -6.60
CA ARG A 33 11.24 -7.67 -7.41
C ARG A 33 11.21 -8.08 -8.88
N LYS A 34 11.20 -9.38 -9.16
CA LYS A 34 11.07 -9.92 -10.53
C LYS A 34 9.78 -9.43 -11.20
N ALA A 35 8.66 -9.44 -10.49
CA ALA A 35 7.39 -8.93 -10.98
C ALA A 35 7.47 -7.42 -11.31
N LEU A 36 8.09 -6.62 -10.45
CA LEU A 36 8.31 -5.19 -10.70
C LEU A 36 9.18 -4.95 -11.94
N ILE A 37 10.31 -5.65 -12.06
CA ILE A 37 11.20 -5.55 -13.23
C ILE A 37 10.47 -5.97 -14.51
N ASN A 38 9.71 -7.05 -14.48
CA ASN A 38 8.93 -7.49 -15.64
C ASN A 38 7.84 -6.48 -15.99
N LYS A 39 7.17 -5.88 -15.00
CA LYS A 39 6.16 -4.84 -15.21
C LYS A 39 6.79 -3.55 -15.77
N GLU A 40 8.02 -3.24 -15.40
CA GLU A 40 8.78 -2.12 -15.97
C GLU A 40 9.27 -2.41 -17.40
N LYS A 41 9.60 -3.65 -17.74
CA LYS A 41 10.03 -4.00 -19.10
C LYS A 41 8.87 -4.21 -20.07
N PHE A 42 7.80 -4.87 -19.62
CA PHE A 42 6.73 -5.38 -20.49
C PHE A 42 5.35 -4.80 -20.16
N GLY A 43 5.19 -4.13 -19.01
CA GLY A 43 3.91 -3.57 -18.59
C GLY A 43 3.48 -2.42 -19.49
N LYS A 44 2.18 -2.34 -19.75
CA LYS A 44 1.60 -1.29 -20.59
C LYS A 44 1.46 -0.01 -19.77
N LEU A 45 1.62 1.13 -20.42
CA LEU A 45 1.31 2.42 -19.77
C LEU A 45 -0.14 2.43 -19.33
N CYS A 46 -0.38 2.78 -18.07
CA CYS A 46 -1.73 2.93 -17.56
C CYS A 46 -2.38 4.13 -18.24
N LEU A 47 -3.33 3.87 -19.14
CA LEU A 47 -4.03 4.90 -19.90
C LEU A 47 -4.81 5.84 -18.99
N SER A 48 -5.38 5.30 -17.90
CA SER A 48 -6.14 6.08 -16.95
C SER A 48 -5.31 7.23 -16.38
N CYS A 49 -4.05 7.01 -15.99
CA CYS A 49 -3.16 8.04 -15.41
C CYS A 49 -2.09 8.55 -16.37
N ARG A 50 -2.14 8.10 -17.64
CA ARG A 50 -1.16 8.42 -18.68
C ARG A 50 0.28 8.16 -18.22
N GLY A 51 0.51 7.04 -17.53
CA GLY A 51 1.84 6.69 -17.03
C GLY A 51 2.29 7.37 -15.74
N LYS A 52 1.55 8.35 -15.21
CA LYS A 52 2.00 9.15 -14.05
C LYS A 52 1.89 8.45 -12.70
N GLY A 53 1.04 7.42 -12.59
CA GLY A 53 0.76 6.75 -11.31
C GLY A 53 -0.17 7.51 -10.36
N PHE A 54 -0.33 8.82 -10.54
CA PHE A 54 -1.13 9.68 -9.67
C PHE A 54 -2.00 10.65 -10.46
N TYR A 55 -3.06 11.13 -9.81
CA TYR A 55 -3.94 12.18 -10.29
C TYR A 55 -3.90 13.39 -9.36
N LYS A 56 -4.37 14.54 -9.86
CA LYS A 56 -4.87 15.59 -8.96
C LYS A 56 -6.00 15.00 -8.12
N CYS A 57 -5.99 15.26 -6.81
CA CYS A 57 -7.04 14.77 -5.92
C CYS A 57 -8.40 15.28 -6.43
N LYS A 58 -9.31 14.34 -6.74
CA LYS A 58 -10.62 14.67 -7.32
C LYS A 58 -11.53 15.39 -6.33
N LEU A 59 -11.42 15.04 -5.05
CA LEU A 59 -12.26 15.59 -3.99
C LEU A 59 -11.94 17.08 -3.73
N CYS A 60 -10.69 17.42 -3.42
CA CYS A 60 -10.29 18.80 -3.15
C CYS A 60 -9.83 19.58 -4.39
N LYS A 61 -9.88 18.98 -5.59
CA LYS A 61 -9.37 19.57 -6.85
C LYS A 61 -7.95 20.13 -6.72
N ALA A 62 -7.09 19.41 -6.01
CA ALA A 62 -5.72 19.81 -5.67
C ALA A 62 -5.58 21.05 -4.75
N ASN A 63 -6.64 21.47 -4.06
CA ASN A 63 -6.58 22.53 -3.05
C ASN A 63 -5.95 22.06 -1.73
N GLY A 64 -6.01 20.76 -1.44
CA GLY A 64 -5.49 20.15 -0.20
C GLY A 64 -6.46 20.26 0.98
N THR A 65 -7.39 21.21 0.93
CA THR A 65 -8.48 21.37 1.90
C THR A 65 -9.84 21.27 1.22
N ILE A 66 -10.85 20.88 1.99
CA ILE A 66 -12.26 20.88 1.60
C ILE A 66 -13.05 21.75 2.58
N LYS A 67 -14.06 22.43 2.06
CA LYS A 67 -15.09 23.05 2.89
C LYS A 67 -16.09 21.97 3.26
N TRP A 68 -16.20 21.68 4.56
CA TRP A 68 -17.09 20.63 5.04
C TRP A 68 -17.73 21.06 6.34
N SER A 69 -18.95 20.59 6.57
CA SER A 69 -19.66 20.73 7.83
C SER A 69 -20.45 19.46 8.12
N PRO A 70 -20.50 18.99 9.38
CA PRO A 70 -21.31 17.84 9.76
C PRO A 70 -22.81 18.16 9.78
N LEU A 71 -23.17 19.45 9.83
CA LEU A 71 -24.55 19.92 9.89
C LEU A 71 -25.16 19.99 8.50
N TYR A 72 -26.43 19.57 8.37
CA TYR A 72 -27.19 19.65 7.12
C TYR A 72 -27.41 21.10 6.68
N ASP A 73 -27.69 22.00 7.63
CA ASP A 73 -27.73 23.44 7.43
C ASP A 73 -26.59 24.11 8.22
N PRO A 74 -25.41 24.29 7.59
CA PRO A 74 -24.23 24.68 8.31
C PRO A 74 -24.17 26.19 8.56
N VAL A 75 -24.32 26.59 9.83
CA VAL A 75 -24.04 27.96 10.28
C VAL A 75 -22.55 28.33 10.10
N PHE A 76 -21.67 27.33 10.16
CA PHE A 76 -20.22 27.48 9.95
C PHE A 76 -19.69 26.40 8.99
N VAL A 77 -18.85 26.83 8.05
CA VAL A 77 -18.15 25.95 7.11
C VAL A 77 -16.66 26.17 7.27
N ASN A 78 -15.99 25.24 7.97
CA ASN A 78 -14.56 25.34 8.21
C ASN A 78 -13.77 24.63 7.10
N PRO A 79 -12.61 25.17 6.69
CA PRO A 79 -11.69 24.45 5.82
C PRO A 79 -11.04 23.31 6.61
N CYS A 80 -11.29 22.08 6.18
CA CYS A 80 -10.69 20.88 6.75
C CYS A 80 -9.65 20.32 5.78
N VAL A 81 -8.65 19.60 6.29
CA VAL A 81 -7.71 18.85 5.45
C VAL A 81 -8.49 17.80 4.65
N CYS A 82 -8.21 17.68 3.35
CA CYS A 82 -8.87 16.73 2.48
C CYS A 82 -8.58 15.28 2.94
N PRO A 83 -9.60 14.47 3.29
CA PRO A 83 -9.38 13.12 3.79
C PRO A 83 -8.89 12.15 2.71
N THR A 84 -9.13 12.44 1.43
CA THR A 84 -8.73 11.57 0.32
C THR A 84 -7.25 11.70 -0.05
N CYS A 85 -6.64 12.86 0.17
CA CYS A 85 -5.22 13.08 -0.16
C CYS A 85 -4.39 13.50 1.05
N GLU A 86 -5.00 13.59 2.24
CA GLU A 86 -4.34 14.04 3.47
C GLU A 86 -3.59 15.37 3.28
N GLY A 87 -4.16 16.29 2.50
CA GLY A 87 -3.52 17.57 2.17
C GLY A 87 -2.47 17.54 1.06
N ASN A 88 -2.04 16.38 0.57
CA ASN A 88 -0.98 16.24 -0.46
C ASN A 88 -1.39 16.68 -1.88
N LYS A 89 -2.66 17.04 -2.10
CA LYS A 89 -3.22 17.53 -3.38
C LYS A 89 -3.23 16.52 -4.53
N ILE A 90 -2.60 15.35 -4.35
CA ILE A 90 -2.55 14.25 -5.31
C ILE A 90 -3.22 13.00 -4.74
N GLN A 91 -3.76 12.16 -5.62
CA GLN A 91 -4.38 10.88 -5.27
C GLN A 91 -3.74 9.76 -6.09
N ARG A 92 -3.42 8.65 -5.44
CA ARG A 92 -2.86 7.46 -6.10
C ARG A 92 -3.86 6.89 -7.12
N CYS A 93 -3.38 6.56 -8.32
CA CYS A 93 -4.20 5.93 -9.34
C CYS A 93 -4.51 4.49 -8.91
N LEU A 94 -5.79 4.17 -8.71
CA LEU A 94 -6.21 2.83 -8.29
C LEU A 94 -6.12 1.80 -9.42
N ASN A 95 -6.09 2.21 -10.69
CA ASN A 95 -5.94 1.28 -11.82
C ASN A 95 -4.53 0.68 -11.92
N CYS A 96 -3.50 1.42 -11.53
CA CYS A 96 -2.10 0.95 -11.55
C CYS A 96 -1.43 0.96 -10.18
N LEU A 97 -2.20 1.22 -9.11
CA LEU A 97 -1.76 1.30 -7.72
C LEU A 97 -0.55 2.23 -7.47
N GLY A 98 -0.34 3.22 -8.33
CA GLY A 98 0.78 4.16 -8.24
C GLY A 98 1.98 3.83 -9.14
N ASP A 99 2.02 2.66 -9.78
CA ASP A 99 3.14 2.25 -10.62
C ASP A 99 3.19 2.97 -11.98
N GLY A 100 2.06 3.54 -12.42
CA GLY A 100 1.93 4.14 -13.75
C GLY A 100 1.81 3.14 -14.89
N ARG A 101 1.99 1.83 -14.61
CA ARG A 101 1.86 0.74 -15.57
C ARG A 101 0.91 -0.34 -15.05
N VAL A 102 0.28 -1.06 -15.97
CA VAL A 102 -0.61 -2.20 -15.69
C VAL A 102 -0.04 -3.46 -16.34
#